data_AF-A0A7C4A8E8-F1
#
_entry.id   AF-A0A7C4A8E8-F1
#
_cell.length_a   1.000
_cell.length_b   1.000
_cell.length_c   1.000
_cell.angle_alpha   90.00
_cell.angle_beta   90.00
_cell.angle_gamma   90.00
#
_symmetry.space_group_name_H-M   'P 1'
#
loop_
_entity.id
_entity.type
_entity.pdbx_description
1 polymer ?
#
loop_
_entity_poly.entity_id
_entity_poly.type
_entity_poly.pdbx_seq_one_letter_code
_entity_poly.pdbx_strand_id
1 'polypeptide(L)'
;RALRVDKTCLMLLERTLAMFRNPELLRREHPTYQMIGASLEVLQTRAKAFVQTVAGVAPQAQTAIRDSVAYLGSGSLPTEALPSVMVTVALPGIKAGELARRLRQDEACVFGRIEDQTLCLDVRTVRDDQVATIAEAVGRTARGA
;
A
#
# COMPACT_ATOMS: atom_id res chain seq x y z
N ARG A 1 -13.68 34.22 -10.92
CA ARG A 1 -13.27 33.19 -11.90
C ARG A 1 -12.02 32.40 -11.47
N ALA A 2 -11.08 32.99 -10.71
CA ALA A 2 -9.85 32.31 -10.27
C ALA A 2 -10.06 31.03 -9.43
N LEU A 3 -11.21 30.89 -8.74
CA LEU A 3 -11.56 29.73 -7.92
C LEU A 3 -12.65 28.83 -8.53
N ARG A 4 -12.99 29.02 -9.82
CA ARG A 4 -14.00 28.17 -10.46
C ARG A 4 -13.36 26.81 -10.79
N VAL A 5 -13.87 25.76 -10.17
CA VAL A 5 -13.51 24.37 -10.44
C VAL A 5 -13.72 24.05 -11.93
N ASP A 6 -12.84 23.25 -12.52
CA ASP A 6 -12.97 22.84 -13.91
C ASP A 6 -14.09 21.80 -14.10
N LYS A 7 -14.48 21.60 -15.36
CA LYS A 7 -15.61 20.72 -15.71
C LYS A 7 -15.33 19.27 -15.35
N THR A 8 -14.09 18.79 -15.45
CA THR A 8 -13.73 17.41 -15.12
C THR A 8 -13.85 17.16 -13.63
N CYS A 9 -13.34 18.07 -12.80
CA CYS A 9 -13.53 17.99 -11.36
C CYS A 9 -15.01 18.00 -10.98
N LEU A 10 -15.85 18.85 -11.60
CA LEU A 10 -17.30 18.84 -11.33
C LEU A 10 -17.96 17.51 -11.71
N MET A 11 -17.64 16.93 -12.87
CA MET A 11 -18.18 15.63 -13.30
C MET A 11 -17.75 14.50 -12.36
N LEU A 12 -16.48 14.46 -11.96
CA LEU A 12 -15.97 13.46 -11.03
C LEU A 12 -16.59 13.62 -9.63
N LEU A 13 -16.74 14.86 -9.17
CA LEU A 13 -17.34 15.15 -7.87
C LEU A 13 -18.82 14.74 -7.85
N GLU A 14 -19.59 15.06 -8.88
CA GLU A 14 -20.99 14.62 -9.02
C GLU A 14 -21.09 13.09 -8.95
N ARG A 15 -20.26 12.38 -9.71
CA ARG A 15 -20.26 10.91 -9.70
C ARG A 15 -19.88 10.32 -8.35
N THR A 16 -18.86 10.90 -7.70
CA THR A 16 -18.45 10.51 -6.35
C THR A 16 -19.58 10.73 -5.36
N LEU A 17 -20.20 11.92 -5.33
CA LEU A 17 -21.33 12.23 -4.44
C LEU A 17 -22.54 11.32 -4.68
N ALA A 18 -22.80 10.91 -5.93
CA ALA A 18 -23.84 9.94 -6.22
C ALA A 18 -23.57 8.58 -5.55
N MET A 19 -22.30 8.15 -5.45
CA MET A 19 -21.95 6.91 -4.71
C MET A 19 -22.22 7.02 -3.22
N PHE A 20 -22.05 8.20 -2.60
CA PHE A 20 -22.34 8.40 -1.17
C PHE A 20 -23.81 8.15 -0.81
N ARG A 21 -24.74 8.21 -1.78
CA ARG A 21 -26.15 7.87 -1.58
C ARG A 21 -26.40 6.36 -1.45
N ASN A 22 -25.42 5.52 -1.81
CA ASN A 22 -25.48 4.08 -1.71
C ASN A 22 -24.24 3.55 -0.96
N PRO A 23 -24.34 3.36 0.37
CA PRO A 23 -23.20 2.92 1.19
C PRO A 23 -22.56 1.61 0.74
N GLU A 24 -23.36 0.66 0.22
CA GLU A 24 -22.82 -0.62 -0.28
C GLU A 24 -21.96 -0.41 -1.53
N LEU A 25 -22.44 0.43 -2.46
CA LEU A 25 -21.66 0.81 -3.64
C LEU A 25 -20.39 1.57 -3.25
N LEU A 26 -20.48 2.49 -2.29
CA LEU A 26 -19.33 3.26 -1.82
C LEU A 26 -18.23 2.34 -1.25
N ARG A 27 -18.59 1.38 -0.39
CA ARG A 27 -17.63 0.42 0.17
C ARG A 27 -17.03 -0.49 -0.90
N ARG A 28 -17.79 -0.82 -1.94
CA ARG A 28 -17.33 -1.72 -3.00
C ARG A 28 -16.51 -1.02 -4.08
N GLU A 29 -16.74 0.25 -4.39
CA GLU A 29 -16.14 0.90 -5.57
C GLU A 29 -15.15 2.01 -5.21
N HIS A 30 -15.32 2.69 -4.07
CA HIS A 30 -14.48 3.84 -3.75
C HIS A 30 -13.16 3.37 -3.11
N PRO A 31 -11.99 3.62 -3.73
CA PRO A 31 -10.73 3.03 -3.28
C PRO A 31 -10.39 3.35 -1.82
N THR A 32 -10.57 4.61 -1.40
CA THR A 32 -10.34 5.01 -0.01
C THR A 32 -11.25 4.26 0.98
N TYR A 33 -12.53 4.06 0.66
CA TYR A 33 -13.44 3.33 1.55
C TYR A 33 -13.17 1.83 1.56
N GLN A 34 -12.73 1.24 0.45
CA GLN A 34 -12.23 -0.14 0.45
C GLN A 34 -11.00 -0.29 1.36
N MET A 35 -10.03 0.62 1.24
CA MET A 35 -8.81 0.60 2.06
C MET A 35 -9.15 0.72 3.55
N ILE A 36 -9.87 1.78 3.93
CA ILE A 36 -10.24 2.07 5.32
C ILE A 36 -11.16 0.96 5.89
N GLY A 37 -12.10 0.47 5.10
CA GLY A 37 -13.10 -0.51 5.51
C GLY A 37 -12.64 -1.97 5.47
N ALA A 38 -11.45 -2.28 4.93
CA ALA A 38 -11.00 -3.66 4.85
C ALA A 38 -10.76 -4.26 6.25
N SER A 39 -11.27 -5.47 6.50
CA SER A 39 -11.06 -6.16 7.77
C SER A 39 -9.61 -6.60 7.96
N LEU A 40 -9.22 -6.87 9.21
CA LEU A 40 -7.91 -7.44 9.51
C LEU A 40 -7.70 -8.81 8.83
N GLU A 41 -8.75 -9.60 8.67
CA GLU A 41 -8.71 -10.89 7.97
C GLU A 41 -8.34 -10.73 6.48
N VAL A 42 -8.94 -9.76 5.81
CA VAL A 42 -8.61 -9.42 4.43
C VAL A 42 -7.15 -8.96 4.33
N LEU A 43 -6.72 -8.10 5.25
CA LEU A 43 -5.32 -7.67 5.29
C LEU A 43 -4.34 -8.81 5.54
N GLN A 44 -4.63 -9.70 6.49
CA GLN A 44 -3.77 -10.85 6.76
C GLN A 44 -3.69 -11.77 5.54
N THR A 45 -4.81 -11.98 4.84
CA THR A 45 -4.84 -12.76 3.60
C THR A 45 -3.97 -12.12 2.52
N ARG A 46 -4.07 -10.80 2.33
CA ARG A 46 -3.22 -10.05 1.41
C ARG A 46 -1.74 -10.12 1.79
N ALA A 47 -1.41 -9.98 3.08
CA ALA A 47 -0.03 -10.07 3.57
C ALA A 47 0.57 -11.46 3.35
N LYS A 48 -0.22 -12.54 3.55
CA LYS A 48 0.20 -13.92 3.25
C LYS A 48 0.46 -14.11 1.76
N ALA A 49 -0.45 -13.65 0.90
CA ALA A 49 -0.27 -13.70 -0.54
C ALA A 49 1.00 -12.94 -0.95
N PHE A 50 1.21 -11.74 -0.41
CA PHE A 50 2.40 -10.93 -0.66
C PHE A 50 3.69 -11.66 -0.30
N VAL A 51 3.78 -12.22 0.91
CA VAL A 51 4.96 -12.99 1.36
C VAL A 51 5.22 -14.18 0.45
N GLN A 52 4.18 -14.93 0.08
CA GLN A 52 4.30 -16.08 -0.83
C GLN A 52 4.80 -15.66 -2.21
N THR A 53 4.26 -14.57 -2.78
CA THR A 53 4.71 -14.08 -4.09
C THR A 53 6.15 -13.61 -4.03
N VAL A 54 6.55 -12.87 -2.99
CA VAL A 54 7.95 -12.45 -2.80
C VAL A 54 8.88 -13.66 -2.69
N ALA A 55 8.52 -14.68 -1.91
CA ALA A 55 9.34 -15.89 -1.77
C ALA A 55 9.55 -16.61 -3.11
N GLY A 56 8.57 -16.58 -4.01
CA GLY A 56 8.67 -17.16 -5.36
C GLY A 56 9.60 -16.41 -6.31
N VAL A 57 9.66 -15.07 -6.23
CA VAL A 57 10.43 -14.23 -7.16
C VAL A 57 11.75 -13.71 -6.60
N ALA A 58 11.91 -13.72 -5.28
CA ALA A 58 13.04 -13.20 -4.53
C ALA A 58 13.30 -14.09 -3.29
N PRO A 59 13.74 -15.35 -3.47
CA PRO A 59 13.93 -16.30 -2.36
C PRO A 59 14.96 -15.85 -1.31
N GLN A 60 15.86 -14.93 -1.67
CA GLN A 60 16.81 -14.30 -0.76
C GLN A 60 16.19 -13.22 0.14
N ALA A 61 14.97 -12.75 -0.18
CA ALA A 61 14.28 -11.75 0.62
C ALA A 61 13.73 -12.36 1.90
N GLN A 62 14.12 -11.78 3.03
CA GLN A 62 13.54 -12.10 4.33
C GLN A 62 12.28 -11.24 4.49
N THR A 63 11.14 -11.91 4.63
CA THR A 63 9.86 -11.23 4.85
C THR A 63 9.17 -11.75 6.10
N ALA A 64 8.50 -10.85 6.82
CA ALA A 64 7.68 -11.22 7.97
C ALA A 64 6.44 -10.35 8.05
N ILE A 65 5.31 -10.98 8.39
CA ILE A 65 4.03 -10.31 8.64
C ILE A 65 4.02 -9.81 10.08
N ARG A 66 3.63 -8.55 10.28
CA ARG A 66 3.49 -7.94 11.61
C ARG A 66 2.20 -7.15 11.70
N ASP A 67 1.66 -7.07 12.89
CA ASP A 67 0.59 -6.12 13.19
C ASP A 67 1.13 -4.69 13.05
N SER A 68 0.27 -3.79 12.60
CA SER A 68 0.61 -2.40 12.30
C SER A 68 -0.54 -1.51 12.75
N VAL A 69 -0.25 -0.22 12.92
CA VAL A 69 -1.26 0.82 13.10
C VAL A 69 -1.12 1.79 11.95
N ALA A 70 -2.21 1.96 11.20
CA ALA A 70 -2.32 2.99 10.18
C ALA A 70 -3.03 4.23 10.75
N TYR A 71 -2.74 5.40 10.21
CA TYR A 71 -3.41 6.65 10.60
C TYR A 71 -4.13 7.24 9.40
N LEU A 72 -5.31 7.81 9.64
CA LEU A 72 -6.10 8.45 8.59
C LEU A 72 -5.58 9.85 8.25
N GLY A 73 -5.40 10.11 6.96
CA GLY A 73 -5.03 11.43 6.46
C GLY A 73 -3.54 11.75 6.60
N SER A 74 -2.98 12.39 5.58
CA SER A 74 -1.57 12.81 5.53
C SER A 74 -1.28 14.06 6.38
N GLY A 75 -1.95 14.21 7.53
CA GLY A 75 -1.91 15.40 8.39
C GLY A 75 -3.26 16.05 8.69
N SER A 76 -4.36 15.56 8.10
CA SER A 76 -5.72 16.08 8.32
C SER A 76 -6.47 15.42 9.49
N LEU A 77 -6.19 14.13 9.77
CA LEU A 77 -6.77 13.37 10.89
C LEU A 77 -5.69 12.56 11.64
N PRO A 78 -4.64 13.20 12.17
CA PRO A 78 -3.47 12.50 12.71
C PRO A 78 -3.76 11.59 13.92
N THR A 79 -4.95 11.67 14.52
CA THR A 79 -5.30 10.94 15.74
C THR A 79 -6.18 9.71 15.52
N GLU A 80 -6.77 9.50 14.34
CA GLU A 80 -7.55 8.28 14.08
C GLU A 80 -6.63 7.12 13.67
N ALA A 81 -6.36 6.27 14.64
CA ALA A 81 -5.62 5.02 14.48
C ALA A 81 -6.54 3.89 13.99
N LEU A 82 -6.07 3.13 13.01
CA LEU A 82 -6.73 1.96 12.46
C LEU A 82 -5.83 0.73 12.59
N PRO A 83 -6.33 -0.38 13.14
CA PRO A 83 -5.63 -1.65 13.09
C PRO A 83 -5.27 -2.04 11.66
N SER A 84 -4.01 -2.40 11.45
CA SER A 84 -3.48 -2.77 10.14
C SER A 84 -2.53 -3.95 10.24
N VAL A 85 -2.04 -4.36 9.07
CA VAL A 85 -1.03 -5.40 8.91
C VAL A 85 0.04 -4.85 7.97
N MET A 86 1.30 -5.13 8.28
CA MET A 86 2.42 -4.79 7.41
C MET A 86 3.24 -6.03 7.07
N VAL A 87 3.89 -5.98 5.91
CA VAL A 87 4.94 -6.91 5.55
C VAL A 87 6.28 -6.19 5.66
N THR A 88 7.16 -6.73 6.49
CA THR A 88 8.55 -6.32 6.56
C THR A 88 9.35 -7.01 5.46
N VAL A 89 10.30 -6.31 4.85
CA VAL A 89 11.15 -6.82 3.78
C VAL A 89 12.60 -6.44 4.06
N ALA A 90 13.48 -7.43 4.07
CA ALA A 90 14.93 -7.25 4.17
C ALA A 90 15.64 -8.10 3.12
N LEU A 91 16.73 -7.56 2.58
CA LEU A 91 17.58 -8.25 1.61
C LEU A 91 19.00 -8.35 2.15
N PRO A 92 19.63 -9.54 2.11
CA PRO A 92 21.02 -9.71 2.53
C PRO A 92 21.95 -8.72 1.80
N GLY A 93 22.80 -8.03 2.55
CA GLY A 93 23.76 -7.06 2.00
C GLY A 93 23.17 -5.71 1.58
N ILE A 94 21.85 -5.49 1.73
CA ILE A 94 21.20 -4.22 1.37
C ILE A 94 20.55 -3.61 2.62
N LYS A 95 20.98 -2.41 3.02
CA LYS A 95 20.36 -1.65 4.12
C LYS A 95 18.95 -1.22 3.74
N ALA A 96 18.02 -1.16 4.70
CA ALA A 96 16.62 -0.77 4.43
C ALA A 96 16.47 0.58 3.71
N GLY A 97 17.30 1.57 4.04
CA GLY A 97 17.31 2.87 3.34
C GLY A 97 17.65 2.75 1.85
N GLU A 98 18.62 1.90 1.52
CA GLU A 98 19.01 1.65 0.14
C GLU A 98 17.96 0.81 -0.59
N LEU A 99 17.39 -0.21 0.07
CA LEU A 99 16.29 -0.98 -0.49
C LEU A 99 15.09 -0.08 -0.82
N ALA A 100 14.68 0.79 0.11
CA ALA A 100 13.62 1.75 -0.10
C ALA A 100 13.94 2.72 -1.26
N ARG A 101 15.20 3.15 -1.39
CA ARG A 101 15.64 4.01 -2.50
C ARG A 101 15.51 3.29 -3.84
N ARG A 102 15.98 2.04 -3.94
CA ARG A 102 15.89 1.23 -5.16
C ARG A 102 14.45 0.97 -5.56
N LEU A 103 13.59 0.61 -4.61
CA LEU A 103 12.17 0.37 -4.85
C LEU A 103 11.41 1.62 -5.33
N ARG A 104 11.79 2.82 -4.83
CA ARG A 104 11.25 4.08 -5.34
C ARG A 104 11.68 4.41 -6.77
N GLN A 105 12.84 3.91 -7.20
CA GLN A 105 13.41 4.15 -8.52
C GLN A 105 13.07 3.05 -9.54
N ASP A 106 12.54 1.92 -9.07
CA ASP A 106 11.98 0.88 -9.92
C ASP A 106 10.74 1.41 -10.67
N GLU A 107 10.42 0.80 -11.80
CA GLU A 107 9.23 1.16 -12.59
C GLU A 107 7.93 1.06 -11.76
N ALA A 108 7.88 0.14 -10.79
CA ALA A 108 6.74 -0.01 -9.88
C ALA A 108 6.59 1.15 -8.87
N CYS A 109 7.61 2.00 -8.69
CA CYS A 109 7.60 3.18 -7.82
C CYS A 109 7.08 2.88 -6.40
N VAL A 110 7.66 1.89 -5.72
CA VAL A 110 7.12 1.39 -4.45
C VAL A 110 7.62 2.24 -3.28
N PHE A 111 6.68 2.75 -2.48
CA PHE A 111 6.95 3.49 -1.26
C PHE A 111 6.57 2.68 -0.03
N GLY A 112 7.49 2.62 0.92
CA GLY A 112 7.30 2.04 2.25
C GLY A 112 7.89 2.94 3.32
N ARG A 113 7.67 2.57 4.57
CA ARG A 113 8.27 3.23 5.74
C ARG A 113 9.44 2.41 6.24
N ILE A 114 10.37 3.05 6.95
CA ILE A 114 11.49 2.34 7.58
C ILE A 114 11.29 2.40 9.08
N GLU A 115 11.21 1.24 9.71
CA GLU A 115 11.09 1.07 11.16
C GLU A 115 12.13 0.04 11.61
N ASP A 116 12.87 0.34 12.68
CA ASP A 116 13.92 -0.54 13.22
C ASP A 116 14.87 -1.11 12.15
N GLN A 117 15.37 -0.23 11.27
CA GLN A 117 16.27 -0.58 10.16
C GLN A 117 15.70 -1.61 9.15
N THR A 118 14.37 -1.76 9.11
CA THR A 118 13.68 -2.68 8.20
C THR A 118 12.67 -1.90 7.34
N LEU A 119 12.52 -2.29 6.07
CA LEU A 119 11.49 -1.72 5.20
C LEU A 119 10.14 -2.36 5.53
N CYS A 120 9.15 -1.53 5.82
CA CYS A 120 7.78 -1.93 6.13
C CYS A 120 6.83 -1.45 5.02
N LEU A 121 6.02 -2.37 4.50
CA LEU A 121 4.97 -2.12 3.52
C LEU A 121 3.62 -2.42 4.18
N ASP A 122 2.82 -1.38 4.40
CA ASP A 122 1.50 -1.54 5.00
C ASP A 122 0.50 -2.03 3.95
N VAL A 123 -0.07 -3.22 4.15
CA VAL A 123 -0.93 -3.84 3.13
C VAL A 123 -2.32 -3.22 3.08
N ARG A 124 -2.64 -2.27 3.98
CA ARG A 124 -3.83 -1.41 3.92
C ARG A 124 -3.91 -0.60 2.63
N THR A 125 -2.76 -0.11 2.16
CA THR A 125 -2.65 0.76 0.97
C THR A 125 -2.14 0.00 -0.26
N VAL A 126 -1.95 -1.31 -0.15
CA VAL A 126 -1.64 -2.19 -1.27
C VAL A 126 -2.93 -2.85 -1.74
N ARG A 127 -3.22 -2.75 -3.04
CA ARG A 127 -4.33 -3.48 -3.66
C ARG A 127 -3.91 -4.87 -4.09
N ASP A 128 -4.87 -5.77 -4.22
CA ASP A 128 -4.62 -7.16 -4.58
C ASP A 128 -3.93 -7.28 -5.96
N ASP A 129 -4.31 -6.43 -6.93
CA ASP A 129 -3.70 -6.37 -8.26
C ASP A 129 -2.25 -5.84 -8.26
N GLN A 130 -1.82 -5.17 -7.19
CA GLN A 130 -0.47 -4.62 -7.07
C GLN A 130 0.52 -5.57 -6.42
N VAL A 131 0.04 -6.65 -5.77
CA VAL A 131 0.89 -7.57 -5.01
C VAL A 131 2.00 -8.17 -5.88
N ALA A 132 1.64 -8.66 -7.07
CA ALA A 132 2.59 -9.24 -8.02
C ALA A 132 3.65 -8.21 -8.46
N THR A 133 3.21 -7.03 -8.90
CA THR A 133 4.11 -5.96 -9.36
C THR A 133 5.09 -5.52 -8.28
N ILE A 134 4.64 -5.40 -7.02
CA ILE A 134 5.52 -5.04 -5.90
C ILE A 134 6.51 -6.17 -5.60
N ALA A 135 6.07 -7.43 -5.59
CA ALA A 135 6.95 -8.56 -5.34
C ALA A 135 8.04 -8.68 -6.43
N GLU A 136 7.68 -8.49 -7.69
CA GLU A 136 8.64 -8.45 -8.80
C GLU A 136 9.66 -7.33 -8.66
N ALA A 137 9.24 -6.14 -8.19
CA ALA A 137 10.15 -5.04 -7.89
C ALA A 137 11.14 -5.42 -6.78
N VAL A 138 10.70 -6.11 -5.72
CA VAL A 138 11.61 -6.68 -4.71
C VAL A 138 12.61 -7.64 -5.36
N GLY A 139 12.16 -8.51 -6.26
CA GLY A 139 13.04 -9.43 -6.98
C GLY A 139 14.04 -8.77 -7.93
N ARG A 140 13.69 -7.64 -8.57
CA ARG A 140 14.61 -6.85 -9.40
C ARG A 140 15.65 -6.13 -8.53
N THR A 141 15.21 -5.47 -7.47
CA THR A 141 16.12 -4.75 -6.56
C THR A 141 17.11 -5.66 -5.84
N ALA A 142 16.75 -6.92 -5.65
CA ALA A 142 17.59 -7.96 -5.05
C ALA A 142 18.67 -8.53 -5.99
N ARG A 143 18.49 -8.41 -7.32
CA ARG A 143 19.46 -8.89 -8.31
C ARG A 143 20.57 -7.88 -8.64
N GLY A 144 20.45 -6.66 -8.12
CA GLY A 144 21.31 -5.54 -8.49
C GLY A 144 20.87 -4.94 -9.81
N ALA A 145 20.81 -3.61 -9.86
CA ALA A 145 20.98 -2.86 -11.10
C ALA A 145 22.48 -2.84 -11.45
#